data_AF-Q2RSW0-F1
#
_entry.id   AF-Q2RSW0-F1
#
_cell.length_a   1.000
_cell.length_b   1.000
_cell.length_c   1.000
_cell.angle_alpha   90.00
_cell.angle_beta   90.00
_cell.angle_gamma   90.00
#
_symmetry.space_group_name_H-M   'P 1'
#
loop_
_entity.id
_entity.type
_entity.pdbx_description
1 polymer ?
#
loop_
_entity_poly.entity_id
_entity_poly.type
_entity_poly.pdbx_seq_one_letter_code
_entity_poly.pdbx_strand_id
1 'polypeptide(L)'
;MKPLFTLALLGPCLALAACAGSDEDRTPSRTAVQYSCGARDEQDLTVLYSFEGERPVAANVAFEDRTLALKRDDTAADDLLSVSFSGDGYRWSIEALSPQNVLNANGGVLSRDDRAVIDGVERPITLILAKHCAVHQMAVATR
;
A
#
# COMPACT_ATOMS: atom_id res chain seq x y z
N MET A 1 -19.05 -7.29 70.84
CA MET A 1 -18.65 -7.26 69.41
C MET A 1 -18.01 -5.92 69.10
N LYS A 2 -16.69 -5.92 68.85
CA LYS A 2 -15.99 -4.85 68.12
C LYS A 2 -14.55 -5.32 67.87
N PRO A 3 -14.15 -5.46 66.60
CA PRO A 3 -12.77 -5.25 66.25
C PRO A 3 -12.66 -3.94 65.45
N LEU A 4 -11.94 -3.02 66.07
CA LEU A 4 -11.18 -1.96 65.42
C LEU A 4 -10.17 -2.63 64.48
N PHE A 5 -10.08 -2.23 63.21
CA PHE A 5 -8.83 -2.38 62.48
C PHE A 5 -8.59 -1.18 61.57
N THR A 6 -7.42 -0.61 61.81
CA THR A 6 -6.89 0.68 61.41
C THR A 6 -6.43 0.65 59.95
N LEU A 7 -6.90 1.59 59.13
CA LEU A 7 -6.41 1.81 57.76
C LEU A 7 -5.08 2.57 57.80
N ALA A 8 -3.99 1.89 57.43
CA ALA A 8 -2.68 2.48 57.26
C ALA A 8 -2.54 3.12 55.86
N LEU A 9 -2.04 4.36 55.86
CA LEU A 9 -1.73 5.22 54.72
C LEU A 9 -0.48 4.75 53.94
N LEU A 10 -0.50 5.07 52.63
CA LEU A 10 0.58 5.50 51.72
C LEU A 10 2.00 4.90 51.82
N GLY A 11 2.47 4.35 50.69
CA GLY A 11 3.88 4.18 50.34
C GLY A 11 4.10 4.31 48.82
N PRO A 12 5.17 4.98 48.34
CA PRO A 12 5.28 5.51 46.98
C PRO A 12 5.82 4.48 45.98
N CYS A 13 5.19 4.37 44.80
CA CYS A 13 5.75 3.67 43.65
C CYS A 13 6.89 4.48 43.03
N LEU A 14 8.10 4.33 43.55
CA LEU A 14 9.34 4.70 42.87
C LEU A 14 9.97 3.45 42.29
N ALA A 15 9.70 3.21 41.00
CA ALA A 15 10.59 2.42 40.15
C ALA A 15 10.36 2.87 38.70
N LEU A 16 11.11 3.90 38.28
CA LEU A 16 11.41 4.11 36.87
C LEU A 16 12.27 2.93 36.40
N ALA A 17 11.64 1.87 35.92
CA ALA A 17 12.29 0.98 34.98
C ALA A 17 12.21 1.67 33.62
N ALA A 18 13.24 2.45 33.29
CA ALA A 18 13.52 2.81 31.91
C ALA A 18 13.82 1.51 31.17
N CYS A 19 12.83 0.98 30.44
CA CYS A 19 13.06 0.00 29.39
C CYS A 19 13.81 0.70 28.26
N ALA A 20 15.12 0.85 28.44
CA ALA A 20 16.04 1.05 27.34
C ALA A 20 16.34 -0.33 26.75
N GLY A 21 16.08 -0.46 25.46
CA GLY A 21 16.25 -1.67 24.67
C GLY A 21 14.91 -2.32 24.36
N SER A 22 14.59 -2.64 23.12
CA SER A 22 15.33 -2.55 21.86
C SER A 22 14.38 -3.17 20.84
N ASP A 23 14.03 -2.42 19.81
CA ASP A 23 13.72 -2.92 18.47
C ASP A 23 13.40 -1.68 17.65
N GLU A 24 14.39 -1.18 16.90
CA GLU A 24 14.08 -0.64 15.57
C GLU A 24 13.55 -1.82 14.76
N ASP A 25 12.31 -2.17 15.09
CA ASP A 25 11.44 -3.05 14.36
C ASP A 25 11.50 -2.51 12.93
N ARG A 26 12.13 -3.24 12.01
CA ARG A 26 12.21 -2.85 10.59
C ARG A 26 10.83 -3.06 9.98
N THR A 27 9.84 -2.37 10.54
CA THR A 27 8.48 -2.32 10.04
C THR A 27 8.58 -1.71 8.65
N PRO A 28 8.16 -2.43 7.61
CA PRO A 28 8.19 -1.88 6.27
C PRO A 28 7.40 -0.57 6.27
N SER A 29 8.02 0.50 5.76
CA SER A 29 7.36 1.80 5.71
C SER A 29 6.19 1.70 4.74
N ARG A 30 5.07 2.35 5.07
CA ARG A 30 3.85 2.29 4.26
C ARG A 30 3.40 3.68 3.85
N THR A 31 3.05 3.84 2.58
CA THR A 31 2.54 5.11 2.04
C THR A 31 1.29 4.84 1.22
N ALA A 32 0.20 5.55 1.56
CA ALA A 32 -1.03 5.54 0.80
C ALA A 32 -1.00 6.65 -0.26
N VAL A 33 -1.35 6.31 -1.49
CA VAL A 33 -1.39 7.25 -2.61
C VAL A 33 -2.74 7.10 -3.30
N GLN A 34 -3.43 8.22 -3.47
CA GLN A 34 -4.64 8.29 -4.26
C GLN A 34 -4.28 8.63 -5.70
N TYR A 35 -4.87 7.89 -6.64
CA TYR A 35 -4.70 8.10 -8.07
C TYR A 35 -6.04 8.40 -8.71
N SER A 36 -6.01 9.31 -9.68
CA SER A 36 -7.08 9.49 -10.65
C SER A 36 -6.63 8.93 -12.01
N CYS A 37 -7.45 8.07 -12.60
CA CYS A 37 -7.11 7.34 -13.83
C CYS A 37 -8.10 7.64 -14.98
N GLY A 38 -7.64 7.41 -16.21
CA GLY A 38 -8.42 7.60 -17.42
C GLY A 38 -8.46 9.04 -17.93
N ALA A 39 -9.19 9.27 -19.02
CA ALA A 39 -9.49 10.62 -19.47
C ALA A 39 -10.66 11.14 -18.63
N ARG A 40 -10.43 12.18 -17.81
CA ARG A 40 -11.41 12.82 -16.90
C ARG A 40 -11.59 12.18 -15.52
N ASP A 41 -10.58 11.50 -14.98
CA ASP A 41 -10.59 11.05 -13.58
C ASP A 41 -11.77 10.12 -13.23
N GLU A 42 -12.25 9.34 -14.21
CA GLU A 42 -13.45 8.50 -14.06
C GLU A 42 -13.18 7.23 -13.23
N GLN A 43 -11.92 6.88 -13.01
CA GLN A 43 -11.50 5.67 -12.29
C GLN A 43 -10.48 6.05 -11.22
N ASP A 44 -10.98 6.44 -10.05
CA ASP A 44 -10.12 6.66 -8.89
C ASP A 44 -9.75 5.34 -8.22
N LEU A 45 -8.51 5.25 -7.74
CA LEU A 45 -8.04 4.13 -6.93
C LEU A 45 -7.08 4.62 -5.84
N THR A 46 -6.95 3.85 -4.78
CA THR A 46 -5.97 4.11 -3.72
C THR A 46 -5.00 2.94 -3.63
N VAL A 47 -3.70 3.22 -3.62
CA VAL A 47 -2.67 2.20 -3.45
C VAL A 47 -1.93 2.44 -2.15
N LEU A 48 -1.90 1.43 -1.28
CA LEU A 48 -1.03 1.39 -0.10
C LEU A 48 0.23 0.59 -0.43
N TYR A 49 1.32 1.30 -0.69
CA TYR A 49 2.63 0.70 -0.92
C TYR A 49 3.32 0.34 0.40
N SER A 50 4.04 -0.77 0.42
CA SER A 50 4.94 -1.16 1.51
C SER A 50 6.37 -1.26 0.98
N PHE A 51 7.33 -0.74 1.74
CA PHE A 51 8.75 -0.71 1.39
C PHE A 51 9.61 -1.38 2.44
N GLU A 52 10.64 -2.10 2.00
CA GLU A 52 11.75 -2.59 2.82
C GLU A 52 13.00 -1.76 2.46
N GLY A 53 13.28 -0.72 3.25
CA GLY A 53 14.26 0.29 2.87
C GLY A 53 13.81 1.06 1.62
N GLU A 54 14.64 1.10 0.58
CA GLU A 54 14.31 1.74 -0.71
C GLU A 54 13.48 0.83 -1.63
N ARG A 55 13.36 -0.47 -1.31
CA ARG A 55 12.71 -1.44 -2.20
C ARG A 55 11.21 -1.51 -1.93
N PRO A 56 10.33 -1.23 -2.91
CA PRO A 56 8.91 -1.54 -2.78
C PRO A 56 8.72 -3.07 -2.79
N VAL A 57 7.88 -3.60 -1.90
CA VAL A 57 7.68 -5.05 -1.73
C VAL A 57 6.23 -5.51 -1.87
N ALA A 58 5.27 -4.62 -1.61
CA ALA A 58 3.86 -4.92 -1.75
C ALA A 58 3.06 -3.67 -2.11
N ALA A 59 1.91 -3.89 -2.75
CA ALA A 59 0.92 -2.86 -3.04
C ALA A 59 -0.47 -3.43 -2.73
N ASN A 60 -1.22 -2.76 -1.87
CA ASN A 60 -2.64 -3.05 -1.69
C ASN A 60 -3.44 -2.02 -2.48
N VAL A 61 -4.09 -2.46 -3.56
CA VAL A 61 -4.85 -1.58 -4.46
C VAL A 61 -6.33 -1.67 -4.10
N ALA A 62 -6.89 -0.60 -3.57
CA ALA A 62 -8.32 -0.42 -3.41
C ALA A 62 -8.91 0.14 -4.71
N PHE A 63 -9.74 -0.65 -5.38
CA PHE A 63 -10.37 -0.34 -6.67
C PHE A 63 -11.81 -0.87 -6.66
N GLU A 64 -12.77 -0.01 -7.00
CA GLU A 64 -14.21 -0.30 -6.85
C GLU A 64 -14.56 -0.74 -5.41
N ASP A 65 -15.19 -1.89 -5.25
CA ASP A 65 -15.60 -2.50 -3.99
C ASP A 65 -14.60 -3.54 -3.45
N ARG A 66 -13.38 -3.58 -4.00
CA ARG A 66 -12.37 -4.60 -3.69
C ARG A 66 -11.03 -4.01 -3.30
N THR A 67 -10.31 -4.77 -2.47
CA THR A 67 -8.89 -4.55 -2.17
C THR A 67 -8.08 -5.71 -2.71
N LEU A 68 -7.13 -5.42 -3.59
CA LEU A 68 -6.23 -6.38 -4.21
C LEU A 68 -4.90 -6.38 -3.46
N ALA A 69 -4.53 -7.49 -2.82
CA ALA A 69 -3.26 -7.64 -2.15
C ALA A 69 -2.20 -8.16 -3.14
N LEU A 70 -1.32 -7.27 -3.59
CA LEU A 70 -0.32 -7.58 -4.62
C LEU A 70 1.09 -7.59 -4.02
N LYS A 71 1.94 -8.50 -4.49
CA LYS A 71 3.37 -8.56 -4.14
C LYS A 71 4.21 -8.13 -5.31
N ARG A 72 5.39 -7.55 -5.05
CA ARG A 72 6.32 -7.21 -6.13
C ARG A 72 6.62 -8.43 -6.99
N ASP A 73 6.54 -8.25 -8.29
CA ASP A 73 6.89 -9.24 -9.29
C ASP A 73 8.36 -9.06 -9.69
N ASP A 74 9.25 -9.81 -9.04
CA ASP A 74 10.70 -9.79 -9.32
C ASP A 74 11.06 -10.62 -10.57
N THR A 75 10.08 -11.20 -11.28
CA THR A 75 10.30 -12.01 -12.49
C THR A 75 10.15 -11.22 -13.79
N ALA A 76 9.42 -10.10 -13.74
CA ALA A 76 9.52 -9.08 -14.77
C ALA A 76 10.96 -8.53 -14.70
N ALA A 77 11.71 -8.61 -15.80
CA ALA A 77 13.07 -8.06 -15.87
C ALA A 77 13.06 -6.69 -15.19
N ASP A 78 13.93 -6.49 -14.17
CA ASP A 78 14.03 -5.26 -13.38
C ASP A 78 14.29 -4.08 -14.35
N ASP A 79 13.21 -3.53 -14.90
CA ASP A 79 13.27 -2.34 -15.70
C ASP A 79 13.50 -1.23 -14.68
N LEU A 80 14.67 -0.60 -14.73
CA LEU A 80 15.01 0.52 -13.84
C LEU A 80 13.99 1.66 -13.92
N LEU A 81 13.10 1.63 -14.92
CA LEU A 81 12.07 2.61 -15.17
C LEU A 81 10.68 2.23 -14.59
N SER A 82 10.44 0.97 -14.21
CA SER A 82 9.11 0.55 -13.73
C SER A 82 9.16 -0.56 -12.67
N VAL A 83 8.10 -0.63 -11.87
CA VAL A 83 7.87 -1.74 -10.94
C VAL A 83 6.48 -2.33 -11.20
N SER A 84 6.40 -3.66 -11.10
CA SER A 84 5.13 -4.38 -11.18
C SER A 84 4.85 -5.14 -9.90
N PHE A 85 3.58 -5.21 -9.54
CA PHE A 85 3.05 -6.01 -8.45
C PHE A 85 1.97 -6.92 -8.99
N SER A 86 1.95 -8.18 -8.59
CA SER A 86 0.99 -9.17 -9.06
C SER A 86 0.41 -10.01 -7.91
N GLY A 87 -0.80 -10.52 -8.13
CA GLY A 87 -1.55 -11.33 -7.17
C GLY A 87 -2.95 -11.64 -7.68
N ASP A 88 -3.44 -12.87 -7.47
CA ASP A 88 -4.80 -13.30 -7.82
C ASP A 88 -5.25 -12.99 -9.27
N GLY A 89 -4.32 -13.05 -10.23
CA GLY A 89 -4.59 -12.74 -11.64
C GLY A 89 -4.67 -11.24 -11.96
N TYR A 90 -4.34 -10.36 -11.01
CA TYR A 90 -4.22 -8.92 -11.20
C TYR A 90 -2.76 -8.49 -11.28
N ARG A 91 -2.51 -7.40 -12.01
CA ARG A 91 -1.22 -6.73 -12.07
C ARG A 91 -1.38 -5.22 -11.98
N TRP A 92 -0.63 -4.61 -11.07
CA TRP A 92 -0.43 -3.17 -10.96
C TRP A 92 0.99 -2.84 -11.42
N SER A 93 1.12 -2.00 -12.45
CA SER A 93 2.40 -1.56 -12.99
C SER A 93 2.49 -0.04 -12.94
N ILE A 94 3.62 0.49 -12.50
CA ILE A 94 3.86 1.93 -12.36
C ILE A 94 5.35 2.23 -12.57
N GLU A 95 5.72 3.48 -12.78
CA GLU A 95 7.13 3.90 -12.79
C GLU A 95 7.87 3.46 -11.51
N ALA A 96 9.20 3.39 -11.58
CA ALA A 96 10.03 2.93 -10.47
C ALA A 96 9.74 3.72 -9.17
N LEU A 97 9.45 2.99 -8.10
CA LEU A 97 9.07 3.56 -6.79
C LEU A 97 10.20 3.49 -5.79
N SER A 98 10.29 4.53 -4.97
CA SER A 98 11.04 4.61 -3.73
C SER A 98 10.22 5.36 -2.68
N PRO A 99 10.56 5.27 -1.38
CA PRO A 99 9.93 6.09 -0.34
C PRO A 99 10.00 7.60 -0.63
N GLN A 100 10.96 8.05 -1.44
CA GLN A 100 11.19 9.46 -1.74
C GLN A 100 10.32 9.99 -2.88
N ASN A 101 9.94 9.12 -3.83
CA ASN A 101 9.19 9.53 -5.02
C ASN A 101 7.74 9.02 -5.07
N VAL A 102 7.33 8.15 -4.13
CA VAL A 102 6.04 7.44 -4.16
C VAL A 102 4.82 8.36 -4.28
N LEU A 103 4.89 9.59 -3.76
CA LEU A 103 3.83 10.60 -3.84
C LEU A 103 3.80 11.38 -5.17
N ASN A 104 4.74 11.11 -6.08
CA ASN A 104 4.84 11.80 -7.37
C ASN A 104 4.82 10.83 -8.55
N ALA A 105 4.84 9.53 -8.29
CA ALA A 105 4.93 8.50 -9.31
C ALA A 105 3.63 8.39 -10.10
N ASN A 106 3.68 8.51 -11.43
CA ASN A 106 2.51 8.51 -12.31
C ASN A 106 2.55 7.34 -13.30
N GLY A 107 1.56 7.29 -14.20
CA GLY A 107 1.51 6.32 -15.28
C GLY A 107 1.06 4.93 -14.84
N GLY A 108 0.42 4.82 -13.67
CA GLY A 108 -0.06 3.55 -13.15
C GLY A 108 -1.08 2.88 -14.08
N VAL A 109 -1.01 1.55 -14.18
CA VAL A 109 -1.92 0.70 -14.93
C VAL A 109 -2.33 -0.48 -14.07
N LEU A 110 -3.64 -0.65 -13.86
CA LEU A 110 -4.23 -1.84 -13.25
C LEU A 110 -4.81 -2.73 -14.35
N SER A 111 -4.44 -4.00 -14.31
CA SER A 111 -4.90 -5.01 -15.28
C SER A 111 -5.27 -6.33 -14.60
N ARG A 112 -6.03 -7.15 -15.30
CA ARG A 112 -6.45 -8.49 -14.88
C ARG A 112 -6.30 -9.47 -16.03
N ASP A 113 -5.86 -10.68 -15.74
CA ASP A 113 -5.90 -11.80 -16.66
C ASP A 113 -7.36 -12.21 -16.90
N ASP A 114 -7.73 -12.36 -18.18
CA ASP A 114 -9.09 -12.69 -18.58
C ASP A 114 -9.08 -13.62 -19.79
N ARG A 115 -10.26 -14.03 -20.26
CA ARG A 115 -10.42 -14.86 -21.45
C ARG A 115 -11.44 -14.24 -22.40
N ALA A 116 -11.12 -14.25 -23.68
CA ALA A 116 -12.00 -13.76 -24.72
C ALA A 116 -12.12 -14.78 -25.86
N VAL A 117 -13.27 -14.80 -26.51
CA VAL A 117 -13.48 -15.61 -27.72
C VAL A 117 -13.11 -14.77 -28.94
N ILE A 118 -12.03 -15.14 -29.61
CA ILE A 118 -11.54 -14.50 -30.85
C ILE A 118 -11.62 -15.55 -31.94
N ASP A 119 -12.39 -15.28 -32.99
CA ASP A 119 -12.64 -16.20 -34.10
C ASP A 119 -13.18 -17.58 -33.65
N GLY A 120 -14.06 -17.59 -32.64
CA GLY A 120 -14.66 -18.81 -32.09
C GLY A 120 -13.74 -19.62 -31.18
N VAL A 121 -12.52 -19.15 -30.90
CA VAL A 121 -11.56 -19.81 -30.02
C VAL A 121 -11.34 -18.97 -28.76
N GLU A 122 -11.44 -19.60 -27.60
CA GLU A 122 -11.14 -18.96 -26.32
C GLU A 122 -9.62 -18.75 -26.17
N ARG A 123 -9.22 -17.52 -25.89
CA ARG A 123 -7.82 -17.10 -25.76
C ARG A 123 -7.61 -16.32 -24.46
N PRO A 124 -6.46 -16.51 -23.77
CA PRO A 124 -6.10 -15.64 -22.67
C PRO A 124 -5.83 -14.22 -23.19
N ILE A 125 -6.33 -13.23 -22.47
CA ILE A 125 -6.11 -11.81 -22.73
C ILE A 125 -5.76 -11.10 -21.42
N THR A 126 -5.26 -9.88 -21.52
CA THR A 126 -5.11 -8.99 -20.37
C THR A 126 -6.10 -7.85 -20.51
N LEU A 127 -7.05 -7.75 -19.58
CA LEU A 127 -8.02 -6.66 -19.51
C LEU A 127 -7.41 -5.49 -18.73
N ILE A 128 -7.41 -4.30 -19.32
CA ILE A 128 -7.00 -3.07 -18.65
C ILE A 128 -8.21 -2.52 -17.87
N LEU A 129 -8.07 -2.43 -16.55
CA LEU A 129 -9.12 -1.95 -15.63
C LEU A 129 -8.98 -0.47 -15.33
N ALA A 130 -7.74 0.02 -15.22
CA ALA A 130 -7.42 1.43 -15.08
C ALA A 130 -6.08 1.72 -15.78
N LYS A 131 -5.94 2.90 -16.39
CA LYS A 131 -4.70 3.32 -17.05
C LYS A 131 -4.52 4.84 -16.99
N HIS A 132 -3.28 5.28 -17.25
CA HIS A 132 -2.89 6.69 -17.18
C HIS A 132 -3.17 7.28 -15.79
N CYS A 133 -2.97 6.49 -14.74
CA CYS A 133 -3.20 6.92 -13.37
C CYS A 133 -2.17 7.97 -12.96
N ALA A 134 -2.62 9.13 -12.51
CA ALA A 134 -1.79 10.19 -11.97
C ALA A 134 -2.14 10.46 -10.51
N VAL A 135 -1.15 10.87 -9.71
CA VAL A 135 -1.37 11.18 -8.30
C VAL A 135 -2.41 12.29 -8.19
N HIS A 136 -3.47 12.03 -7.42
CA HIS A 136 -4.47 13.03 -7.10
C HIS A 136 -3.86 13.99 -6.08
N GLN A 137 -3.44 15.19 -6.52
CA GLN A 137 -3.02 16.23 -5.59
C GLN A 137 -4.26 16.73 -4.83
N MET A 138 -4.42 16.28 -3.58
CA MET A 138 -5.30 16.99 -2.66
C MET A 138 -4.70 18.38 -2.45
N ALA A 139 -5.38 19.42 -2.93
CA ALA A 139 -4.99 20.78 -2.63
C ALA A 139 -4.95 20.94 -1.10
N VAL A 140 -3.75 21.08 -0.52
CA VAL A 140 -3.60 21.36 0.90
C VAL A 140 -4.14 22.78 1.12
N ALA A 141 -5.38 22.88 1.61
CA ALA A 141 -5.91 24.14 2.09
C ALA A 141 -5.06 24.59 3.28
N THR A 142 -4.11 25.49 3.04
CA THR A 142 -3.34 26.14 4.09
C THR A 142 -4.30 27.04 4.86
N ARG A 143 -4.48 26.75 6.16
CA ARG A 143 -5.20 27.64 7.08
C ARG A 143 -4.30 28.75 7.57
#